data_AF-A0A833DCL3-F1
#
_entry.id   AF-A0A833DCL3-F1
#
_cell.length_a   1.000
_cell.length_b   1.000
_cell.length_c   1.000
_cell.angle_alpha   90.00
_cell.angle_beta   90.00
_cell.angle_gamma   90.00
#
_symmetry.space_group_name_H-M   'P 1'
#
loop_
_entity.id
_entity.type
_entity.pdbx_description
1 polymer ?
#
loop_
_entity_poly.entity_id
_entity_poly.type
_entity_poly.pdbx_seq_one_letter_code
_entity_poly.pdbx_strand_id
1 'polypeptide(L)'
;MMYMPDAIKGTLDLMDAPLENLKHHSDFNFAGVSFSAQELADCIATRMPDFECTFNPDSRQAIADSWPDSIDDSAASKEWGWKPSYDLEKMSDDMLENLKRKLG
;
A
#
# COMPACT_ATOMS: atom_id res chain seq x y z
N MET A 1 -1.77 -3.04 -1.72
CA MET A 1 -2.02 -1.99 -0.71
C MET A 1 -1.08 -0.81 -0.94
N MET A 2 -1.37 0.37 -0.38
CA MET A 2 -0.52 1.55 -0.47
C MET A 2 -0.68 2.43 0.76
N TYR A 3 0.44 2.95 1.30
CA TYR A 3 0.39 3.86 2.43
C TYR A 3 0.04 5.29 2.00
N MET A 4 -0.66 6.05 2.84
CA MET A 4 -1.23 7.35 2.47
C MET A 4 -0.19 8.36 1.93
N PRO A 5 1.02 8.50 2.51
CA PRO A 5 2.05 9.38 1.96
C PRO A 5 2.43 9.02 0.52
N ASP A 6 2.51 7.72 0.20
CA ASP A 6 2.80 7.24 -1.15
C ASP A 6 1.62 7.47 -2.10
N ALA A 7 0.37 7.33 -1.64
CA ALA A 7 -0.81 7.63 -2.46
C ALA A 7 -0.87 9.12 -2.84
N ILE A 8 -0.60 10.01 -1.89
CA ILE A 8 -0.55 11.46 -2.12
C ILE A 8 0.60 11.79 -3.07
N LYS A 9 1.81 11.28 -2.79
CA LYS A 9 2.99 11.47 -3.63
C LYS A 9 2.72 10.99 -5.06
N GLY A 10 2.22 9.77 -5.24
CA GLY A 10 1.96 9.20 -6.57
C GLY A 10 0.94 10.00 -7.36
N THR A 11 -0.09 10.51 -6.69
CA THR A 11 -1.08 11.37 -7.32
C THR A 11 -0.46 12.69 -7.77
N LEU A 12 0.36 13.34 -6.93
CA LEU A 12 1.05 14.59 -7.28
C LEU A 12 2.08 14.37 -8.40
N ASP A 13 2.92 13.33 -8.29
CA ASP A 13 3.94 12.97 -9.27
C ASP A 13 3.31 12.75 -10.66
N LEU A 14 2.16 12.08 -10.74
CA LEU A 14 1.42 11.90 -12.00
C LEU A 14 0.86 13.21 -12.55
N MET A 15 0.32 14.10 -11.69
CA MET A 15 -0.20 15.40 -12.11
C MET A 15 0.89 16.35 -12.61
N ASP A 16 2.10 16.24 -12.04
CA ASP A 16 3.27 17.05 -12.43
C ASP A 16 4.06 16.44 -13.59
N ALA A 17 3.73 15.21 -14.01
CA ALA A 17 4.43 14.52 -15.09
C ALA A 17 4.26 15.26 -16.43
N PRO A 18 5.34 15.43 -17.22
CA PRO A 18 5.24 15.99 -18.56
C PRO A 18 4.32 15.11 -19.44
N LEU A 19 3.33 15.72 -20.07
CA LEU A 19 2.31 15.02 -20.85
C LEU A 19 2.93 14.17 -21.98
N GLU A 20 4.05 14.62 -22.56
CA GLU A 20 4.79 13.90 -23.59
C GLU A 20 5.39 12.56 -23.13
N ASN A 21 5.58 12.38 -21.82
CA ASN A 21 6.09 11.13 -21.27
C ASN A 21 4.97 10.11 -20.99
N LEU A 22 3.73 10.59 -20.82
CA LEU A 22 2.56 9.76 -20.54
C LEU A 22 2.03 9.16 -21.84
N LYS A 23 2.38 7.91 -22.15
CA LYS A 23 1.90 7.19 -23.33
C LYS A 23 0.54 6.55 -23.10
N HIS A 24 0.25 6.09 -21.88
CA HIS A 24 -1.03 5.45 -21.56
C HIS A 24 -2.13 6.46 -21.31
N HIS A 25 -1.79 7.70 -20.92
CA HIS A 25 -2.71 8.83 -20.67
C HIS A 25 -3.83 8.61 -19.61
N SER A 26 -4.17 7.38 -19.24
CA SER A 26 -5.13 7.04 -18.18
C SER A 26 -4.80 5.70 -17.50
N ASP A 27 -5.47 5.46 -16.36
CA ASP A 27 -5.59 4.14 -15.72
C ASP A 27 -4.27 3.43 -15.41
N PHE A 28 -3.28 4.21 -14.94
CA PHE A 28 -2.05 3.63 -14.45
C PHE A 28 -2.30 2.81 -13.18
N ASN A 29 -1.94 1.53 -13.23
CA ASN A 29 -1.59 0.80 -12.02
C ASN A 29 -0.32 1.42 -11.45
N PHE A 30 -0.34 1.80 -10.17
CA PHE A 30 0.86 2.17 -9.42
C PHE A 30 0.83 1.51 -8.05
N ALA A 31 1.74 0.57 -7.82
CA ALA A 31 1.69 -0.34 -6.68
C ALA A 31 2.41 0.25 -5.47
N GLY A 32 1.93 -0.08 -4.27
CA GLY A 32 2.66 0.14 -3.02
C GLY A 32 3.31 -1.16 -2.57
N VAL A 33 2.65 -1.86 -1.65
CA VAL A 33 3.09 -3.14 -1.08
C VAL A 33 1.95 -4.15 -1.13
N SER A 34 2.27 -5.42 -1.34
CA SER A 34 1.30 -6.53 -1.34
C SER A 34 1.63 -7.46 -0.18
N PHE A 35 0.62 -7.81 0.62
CA PHE A 35 0.74 -8.66 1.80
C PHE A 35 -0.62 -9.27 2.15
N SER A 36 -0.58 -10.40 2.84
CA SER A 36 -1.72 -11.08 3.44
C SER A 36 -2.06 -10.51 4.83
N ALA A 37 -3.26 -10.80 5.32
CA ALA A 37 -3.64 -10.42 6.69
C ALA A 37 -2.75 -11.06 7.76
N GLN A 38 -2.22 -12.27 7.49
CA GLN A 38 -1.26 -12.95 8.38
C GLN A 38 0.09 -12.21 8.41
N GLU A 39 0.65 -11.84 7.25
CA GLU A 39 1.93 -11.12 7.21
C GLU A 39 1.87 -9.77 7.94
N LEU A 40 0.75 -9.05 7.84
CA LEU A 40 0.54 -7.83 8.62
C LEU A 40 0.44 -8.13 10.13
N ALA A 41 -0.31 -9.16 10.52
CA ALA A 41 -0.43 -9.56 11.92
C ALA A 41 0.93 -9.94 12.53
N ASP A 42 1.74 -10.70 11.80
CA ASP A 42 3.09 -11.09 12.21
C ASP A 42 3.99 -9.86 12.34
N CYS A 43 3.94 -8.93 11.37
CA CYS A 43 4.70 -7.68 11.40
C CYS A 43 4.35 -6.79 12.61
N ILE A 44 3.08 -6.78 13.03
CA ILE A 44 2.64 -6.08 14.24
C ILE A 44 3.11 -6.82 15.49
N ALA A 45 3.00 -8.15 15.52
CA ALA A 45 3.39 -8.97 16.67
C ALA A 45 4.89 -8.84 17.02
N THR A 46 5.78 -8.63 16.03
CA THR A 46 7.21 -8.36 16.30
C THR A 46 7.44 -7.07 17.08
N ARG A 47 6.51 -6.11 17.00
CA ARG A 47 6.57 -4.79 17.67
C ARG A 47 5.74 -4.76 18.96
N MET A 48 4.72 -5.61 19.05
CA MET A 48 3.78 -5.70 20.17
C MET A 48 3.60 -7.17 20.58
N PRO A 49 4.42 -7.69 21.53
CA PRO A 49 4.42 -9.11 21.89
C PRO A 49 3.08 -9.66 22.40
N ASP A 50 2.24 -8.80 22.99
CA ASP A 50 0.92 -9.17 23.51
C ASP A 50 -0.20 -9.05 22.44
N PHE A 51 0.15 -8.78 21.18
CA PHE A 51 -0.81 -8.67 20.10
C PHE A 51 -1.31 -10.05 19.66
N GLU A 52 -2.62 -10.26 19.73
CA GLU A 52 -3.29 -11.45 19.19
C GLU A 52 -4.21 -11.05 18.04
N CYS A 53 -4.17 -11.83 16.95
CA CYS A 53 -5.05 -11.66 15.80
C CYS A 53 -5.81 -12.96 15.53
N THR A 54 -7.11 -12.87 15.30
CA THR A 54 -7.96 -14.00 14.90
C THR A 54 -8.64 -13.69 13.57
N PHE A 55 -8.77 -14.71 12.72
CA PHE A 55 -9.36 -14.57 11.39
C PHE A 55 -10.74 -15.21 11.37
N ASN A 56 -11.77 -14.39 11.16
CA ASN A 56 -13.15 -14.84 10.99
C ASN A 56 -13.71 -14.26 9.67
N PRO A 57 -13.45 -14.93 8.52
CA PRO A 57 -13.88 -14.44 7.22
C PRO A 57 -15.38 -14.25 7.13
N ASP A 58 -15.81 -13.17 6.47
CA ASP A 58 -17.21 -12.90 6.16
C ASP A 58 -17.41 -12.72 4.64
N SER A 59 -18.55 -12.15 4.23
CA SER A 59 -18.86 -11.91 2.82
C SER A 59 -17.81 -11.08 2.07
N ARG A 60 -16.95 -10.31 2.76
CA ARG A 60 -15.87 -9.53 2.15
C ARG A 60 -14.75 -10.41 1.61
N GLN A 61 -14.61 -11.65 2.08
CA GLN A 61 -13.61 -12.59 1.56
C GLN A 61 -13.84 -12.84 0.07
N ALA A 62 -15.08 -13.09 -0.36
CA ALA A 62 -15.40 -13.30 -1.77
C ALA A 62 -15.10 -12.07 -2.65
N ILE A 63 -15.14 -10.86 -2.07
CA ILE A 63 -14.76 -9.62 -2.77
C ILE A 63 -13.24 -9.57 -2.92
N ALA A 64 -12.49 -9.84 -1.84
CA ALA A 64 -11.03 -9.89 -1.87
C ALA A 64 -10.51 -10.96 -2.84
N ASP A 65 -11.12 -12.16 -2.83
CA ASP A 65 -10.77 -13.28 -3.72
C ASP A 65 -11.02 -12.96 -5.21
N SER A 66 -11.82 -11.93 -5.51
CA SER A 66 -12.08 -11.49 -6.88
C SER A 66 -11.02 -10.53 -7.43
N TRP A 67 -10.15 -10.00 -6.56
CA TRP A 67 -9.12 -9.03 -6.91
C TRP A 67 -7.76 -9.70 -7.11
N PRO A 68 -6.86 -9.09 -7.90
CA PRO A 68 -5.51 -9.61 -8.06
C PRO A 68 -4.69 -9.41 -6.78
N ASP A 69 -3.81 -10.36 -6.46
CA ASP A 69 -2.91 -10.30 -5.30
C ASP A 69 -1.87 -9.17 -5.41
N SER A 70 -1.49 -8.82 -6.64
CA SER A 70 -0.55 -7.74 -6.96
C SER A 70 -0.82 -7.18 -8.35
N ILE A 71 -0.29 -6.00 -8.65
CA ILE A 71 -0.50 -5.30 -9.92
C ILE A 71 0.85 -4.93 -10.55
N ASP A 72 0.94 -5.00 -11.88
CA ASP A 72 2.08 -4.50 -12.64
C ASP A 72 1.98 -2.98 -12.78
N ASP A 73 2.95 -2.26 -12.21
CA ASP A 73 3.08 -0.80 -12.26
C ASP A 73 4.24 -0.32 -13.16
N SER A 74 4.72 -1.18 -14.05
CA SER A 74 5.86 -0.86 -14.91
C SER A 74 5.60 0.33 -15.84
N ALA A 75 4.35 0.57 -16.25
CA ALA A 75 3.97 1.75 -17.02
C ALA A 75 4.15 3.04 -16.19
N ALA A 76 3.66 3.06 -14.95
CA ALA A 76 3.80 4.19 -14.06
C ALA A 76 5.27 4.50 -13.74
N SER A 77 6.06 3.46 -13.48
CA SER A 77 7.49 3.56 -13.23
C SER A 77 8.25 4.13 -14.43
N LYS A 78 7.90 3.71 -15.65
CA LYS A 78 8.59 4.12 -16.89
C LYS A 78 8.19 5.52 -17.36
N GLU A 79 6.94 5.91 -17.18
CA GLU A 79 6.39 7.11 -17.82
C GLU A 79 6.43 8.35 -16.94
N TRP A 80 6.28 8.19 -15.63
CA TRP A 80 6.34 9.31 -14.70
C TRP A 80 7.20 9.04 -13.47
N GLY A 81 7.99 7.96 -13.50
CA GLY A 81 9.00 7.69 -12.46
C GLY A 81 8.40 7.23 -11.14
N TRP A 82 7.21 6.62 -11.16
CA TRP A 82 6.60 6.08 -9.95
C TRP A 82 7.55 5.16 -9.20
N LYS A 83 7.62 5.37 -7.88
CA LYS A 83 8.29 4.47 -6.94
C LYS A 83 7.69 4.64 -5.55
N PRO A 84 7.23 3.57 -4.90
CA PRO A 84 6.77 3.63 -3.52
C PRO A 84 7.95 3.82 -2.55
N SER A 85 7.66 4.47 -1.43
CA SER A 85 8.63 4.83 -0.38
C SER A 85 8.41 4.04 0.91
N TYR A 86 7.30 3.33 1.03
CA TYR A 86 6.91 2.53 2.19
C TYR A 86 6.72 1.07 1.82
N ASP A 87 7.44 0.21 2.54
CA ASP A 87 7.20 -1.23 2.61
C ASP A 87 6.31 -1.56 3.83
N LEU A 88 6.03 -2.85 4.04
CA LEU A 88 5.19 -3.32 5.15
C LEU A 88 5.76 -2.92 6.52
N GLU A 89 7.08 -3.06 6.71
CA GLU A 89 7.76 -2.75 7.98
C GLU A 89 7.67 -1.26 8.29
N LYS A 90 8.10 -0.40 7.37
CA LYS A 90 8.09 1.05 7.55
C LYS A 90 6.68 1.61 7.68
N MET A 91 5.72 1.06 6.93
CA MET A 91 4.30 1.42 7.08
C MET A 91 3.79 1.06 8.48
N SER A 92 4.11 -0.13 8.98
CA SER A 92 3.66 -0.61 10.29
C SER A 92 4.28 0.21 11.43
N ASP A 93 5.58 0.52 11.35
CA ASP A 93 6.26 1.41 12.31
C ASP A 93 5.60 2.78 12.39
N ASP A 94 5.45 3.45 11.24
CA ASP A 94 4.89 4.81 11.16
C ASP A 94 3.42 4.84 11.63
N MET A 95 2.64 3.82 11.27
CA MET A 95 1.24 3.70 11.71
C MET A 95 1.13 3.53 13.22
N LEU A 96 1.91 2.62 13.82
CA LEU A 96 1.86 2.39 15.27
C LEU A 96 2.32 3.63 16.04
N GLU A 97 3.36 4.32 15.58
CA GLU A 97 3.82 5.58 16.18
C GLU A 97 2.72 6.65 16.19
N ASN A 98 2.07 6.87 15.04
CA ASN A 98 1.03 7.89 14.90
C ASN A 98 -0.28 7.50 15.61
N LEU A 99 -0.66 6.23 15.60
CA LEU A 99 -1.82 5.74 16.34
C LEU A 99 -1.62 5.83 17.84
N LYS A 100 -0.43 5.52 18.36
CA LYS A 100 -0.09 5.71 19.76
C LYS A 100 -0.24 7.17 20.17
N ARG A 101 0.35 8.11 19.43
CA ARG A 101 0.15 9.56 19.68
C ARG A 101 -1.32 9.98 19.71
N LYS A 102 -2.16 9.37 18.86
CA LYS A 102 -3.58 9.68 18.77
C LYS A 102 -4.41 9.06 19.91
N LEU A 103 -4.01 7.89 20.40
CA LEU A 103 -4.83 7.07 21.32
C LEU A 103 -4.32 7.04 22.77
N GLY A 104 -3.02 7.31 23.03
CA GLY A 104 -2.40 7.34 24.36
C GLY A 104 -1.22 6.38 24.52
#